data_AF-A0A959UWA5-F1
#
_entry.id   AF-A0A959UWA5-F1
#
_cell.length_a   1.000
_cell.length_b   1.000
_cell.length_c   1.000
_cell.angle_alpha   90.00
_cell.angle_beta   90.00
_cell.angle_gamma   90.00
#
_symmetry.space_group_name_H-M   'P 1'
#
loop_
_entity.id
_entity.type
_entity.pdbx_description
1 polymer ?
#
loop_
_entity_poly.entity_id
_entity_poly.type
_entity_poly.pdbx_seq_one_letter_code
_entity_poly.pdbx_strand_id
1 'polypeptide(L)'
;MVVGKEAQIEEFVLHRIGTEASPSLFSDFTVTLKGEEEQDFLRKLFLKPFANMAFTSEFTHAVGLEYNVLHGLCERILAGEDLLPCSEAIARHLIDVSTHHNISGGDLYVVRFTDVQLGSAVYDAVGVYKFDV
;
A
#
# COMPACT_ATOMS: atom_id res chain seq x y z
N MET A 1 14.51 -0.54 10.18
CA MET A 1 14.84 -1.01 8.82
C MET A 1 13.99 -2.24 8.53
N VAL A 2 13.29 -2.26 7.40
CA VAL A 2 12.42 -3.39 7.05
C VAL A 2 13.28 -4.53 6.49
N VAL A 3 13.12 -5.73 7.05
CA VAL A 3 13.73 -6.96 6.54
C VAL A 3 12.60 -7.84 6.00
N GLY A 4 12.57 -7.99 4.68
CA GLY A 4 11.46 -8.65 3.99
C GLY A 4 11.63 -10.14 3.74
N LYS A 5 12.66 -10.81 4.29
CA LYS A 5 13.02 -12.18 3.85
C LYS A 5 11.89 -13.20 4.10
N GLU A 6 11.28 -13.15 5.27
CA GLU A 6 10.19 -14.06 5.66
C GLU A 6 8.80 -13.52 5.28
N ALA A 7 8.72 -12.25 4.87
CA ALA A 7 7.46 -11.59 4.55
C ALA A 7 6.72 -12.28 3.40
N GLN A 8 5.41 -12.42 3.55
CA GLN A 8 4.54 -12.96 2.52
C GLN A 8 3.59 -11.89 2.03
N ILE A 9 3.36 -11.86 0.72
CA ILE A 9 2.31 -11.07 0.09
C ILE A 9 1.07 -11.94 0.03
N GLU A 10 0.06 -11.66 0.85
CA GLU A 10 -1.17 -12.45 0.88
C GLU A 10 -2.03 -12.19 -0.36
N GLU A 11 -2.24 -10.91 -0.64
CA GLU A 11 -2.95 -10.42 -1.81
C GLU A 11 -2.59 -8.95 -2.07
N PHE A 12 -2.83 -8.50 -3.29
CA PHE A 12 -2.73 -7.09 -3.65
C PHE A 12 -3.78 -6.67 -4.67
N VAL A 13 -4.01 -5.37 -4.74
CA VAL A 13 -4.85 -4.72 -5.75
C VAL A 13 -4.02 -3.70 -6.50
N LEU A 14 -4.22 -3.64 -7.81
CA LEU A 14 -3.60 -2.66 -8.70
C LEU A 14 -4.68 -1.72 -9.24
N HIS A 15 -4.62 -0.44 -8.92
CA HIS A 15 -5.44 0.59 -9.55
C HIS A 15 -4.60 1.40 -10.54
N ARG A 16 -5.21 1.91 -11.61
CA ARG A 16 -4.59 2.90 -12.47
C ARG A 16 -5.05 4.29 -12.08
N ILE A 17 -4.13 5.13 -11.66
CA ILE A 17 -4.37 6.53 -11.34
C ILE A 17 -4.19 7.34 -12.62
N GLY A 18 -5.26 8.03 -13.00
CA GLY A 18 -5.29 8.88 -14.17
C GLY A 18 -4.65 10.25 -13.96
N THR A 19 -4.83 11.13 -14.93
CA THR A 19 -4.48 12.55 -14.89
C THR A 19 -5.75 13.39 -15.10
N GLU A 20 -5.65 14.72 -15.12
CA GLU A 20 -6.79 15.55 -15.54
C GLU A 20 -7.32 15.19 -16.94
N ALA A 21 -6.46 14.68 -17.82
CA ALA A 21 -6.82 14.30 -19.19
C ALA A 21 -7.27 12.84 -19.36
N SER A 22 -7.08 11.98 -18.34
CA SER A 22 -7.36 10.55 -18.43
C SER A 22 -7.97 10.05 -17.12
N PRO A 23 -9.14 9.41 -17.12
CA PRO A 23 -9.78 8.98 -15.88
C PRO A 23 -8.99 7.84 -15.21
N SER A 24 -9.04 7.80 -13.87
CA SER A 24 -8.56 6.67 -13.08
C SER A 24 -9.42 5.43 -13.31
N LEU A 25 -8.79 4.25 -13.32
CA LEU A 25 -9.43 2.95 -13.42
C LEU A 25 -9.18 2.17 -12.13
N PHE A 26 -10.25 1.73 -11.48
CA PHE A 26 -10.16 0.94 -10.27
C PHE A 26 -10.40 -0.54 -10.61
N SER A 27 -9.50 -1.41 -10.13
CA SER A 27 -9.69 -2.86 -10.28
C SER A 27 -10.88 -3.36 -9.49
N ASP A 28 -11.45 -4.46 -9.98
CA ASP A 28 -12.60 -5.19 -9.44
C ASP A 28 -12.21 -6.57 -8.85
N PHE A 29 -10.90 -6.86 -8.79
CA PHE A 29 -10.36 -8.10 -8.21
C PHE A 29 -9.07 -7.85 -7.43
N THR A 30 -8.75 -8.80 -6.56
CA THR A 30 -7.46 -8.91 -5.89
C THR A 30 -6.62 -10.01 -6.56
N VAL A 31 -5.30 -9.91 -6.41
CA VAL A 31 -4.34 -10.86 -6.96
C VAL A 31 -3.64 -11.60 -5.85
N THR A 32 -3.65 -12.93 -5.92
CA THR A 32 -2.94 -13.83 -5.00
C THR A 32 -1.97 -14.70 -5.78
N LEU A 33 -0.68 -14.60 -5.48
CA LEU A 33 0.36 -15.42 -6.09
C LEU A 33 1.09 -16.16 -4.97
N LYS A 34 1.01 -17.50 -4.93
CA LYS A 34 1.57 -18.30 -3.81
C LYS A 34 2.87 -19.03 -4.14
N GLY A 35 3.33 -18.98 -5.38
CA GLY A 35 4.57 -19.64 -5.77
C GLY A 35 5.79 -18.94 -5.19
N GLU A 36 6.84 -19.72 -4.93
CA GLU A 36 8.04 -19.24 -4.25
C GLU A 36 8.78 -18.18 -5.06
N GLU A 37 8.87 -18.37 -6.37
CA GLU A 37 9.51 -17.42 -7.29
C GLU A 37 8.74 -16.10 -7.37
N GLU A 38 7.41 -16.17 -7.45
CA GLU A 38 6.53 -15.00 -7.46
C GLU A 38 6.63 -14.23 -6.14
N GLN A 39 6.58 -14.92 -5.01
CA GLN A 39 6.74 -14.30 -3.69
C GLN A 39 8.11 -13.63 -3.56
N ASP A 40 9.17 -14.25 -4.07
CA ASP A 40 10.51 -13.67 -4.02
C ASP A 40 10.64 -12.42 -4.91
N PHE A 41 9.99 -12.42 -6.07
CA PHE A 41 9.86 -11.23 -6.91
C PHE A 41 9.07 -10.11 -6.21
N LEU A 42 7.89 -10.42 -5.66
CA LEU A 42 7.03 -9.44 -5.00
C LEU A 42 7.69 -8.82 -3.77
N ARG A 43 8.40 -9.61 -2.94
CA ARG A 43 9.21 -9.10 -1.82
C ARG A 43 10.24 -8.09 -2.30
N LYS A 44 10.97 -8.41 -3.37
CA LYS A 44 11.98 -7.51 -3.94
C LYS A 44 11.36 -6.26 -4.52
N LEU A 45 10.20 -6.36 -5.16
CA LEU A 45 9.49 -5.22 -5.72
C LEU A 45 9.02 -4.25 -4.63
N PHE A 46 8.35 -4.78 -3.60
CA PHE A 46 7.65 -3.97 -2.62
C PHE A 46 8.44 -3.62 -1.36
N LEU A 47 9.37 -4.47 -0.90
CA LEU A 47 10.06 -4.25 0.38
C LEU A 47 11.49 -3.70 0.21
N LYS A 48 12.12 -3.88 -0.96
CA LYS A 48 13.45 -3.32 -1.24
C LYS A 48 13.54 -1.80 -1.04
N PRO A 49 12.54 -0.97 -1.41
CA PRO A 49 12.59 0.48 -1.15
C PRO A 49 12.72 0.83 0.35
N PHE A 50 12.17 0.00 1.23
CA PHE A 50 12.18 0.21 2.68
C PHE A 50 13.40 -0.40 3.40
N ALA A 51 14.19 -1.21 2.68
CA ALA A 51 15.35 -1.89 3.24
C ALA A 51 16.49 -0.93 3.63
N ASN A 52 16.52 0.30 3.11
CA ASN A 52 17.57 1.28 3.42
C ASN A 52 17.00 2.65 3.85
N MET A 53 15.76 2.68 4.34
CA MET A 53 15.16 3.95 4.79
C MET A 53 15.84 4.45 6.06
N ALA A 54 16.35 5.68 6.00
CA ALA A 54 17.01 6.36 7.12
C ALA A 54 16.02 6.94 8.15
N PHE A 55 14.79 7.24 7.72
CA PHE A 55 13.76 7.88 8.54
C PHE A 55 12.41 7.23 8.29
N THR A 56 11.58 7.20 9.31
CA THR A 56 10.17 6.80 9.23
C THR A 56 9.30 7.98 9.66
N SER A 57 8.08 8.01 9.15
CA SER A 57 7.05 8.94 9.58
C SER A 57 5.87 8.16 10.14
N GLU A 58 5.13 8.79 11.03
CA GLU A 58 3.93 8.23 11.63
C GLU A 58 2.70 9.01 11.16
N PHE A 59 1.55 8.34 11.13
CA PHE A 59 0.29 9.02 10.87
C PHE A 59 -0.01 10.02 11.97
N THR A 60 -0.51 11.19 11.57
CA THR A 60 -0.91 12.25 12.51
C THR A 60 -2.21 12.89 12.03
N HIS A 61 -2.91 13.52 12.96
CA HIS A 61 -4.04 14.40 12.68
C HIS A 61 -4.20 15.37 13.85
N ALA A 62 -4.63 16.61 13.58
CA ALA A 62 -4.63 17.70 14.56
C ALA A 62 -5.53 17.45 15.79
N VAL A 63 -6.57 16.62 15.62
CA VAL A 63 -7.56 16.32 16.67
C VAL A 63 -7.31 14.97 17.35
N GLY A 64 -6.92 13.96 16.58
CA GLY A 64 -6.88 12.57 17.02
C GLY A 64 -6.66 11.64 15.83
N LEU A 65 -5.94 10.54 16.04
CA LEU A 65 -5.51 9.62 14.99
C LEU A 65 -6.68 8.93 14.29
N GLU A 66 -7.81 8.75 14.98
CA GLU A 66 -9.06 8.21 14.46
C GLU A 66 -9.67 9.04 13.31
N TYR A 67 -9.25 10.30 13.18
CA TYR A 67 -9.67 11.18 12.09
C TYR A 67 -8.71 11.17 10.89
N ASN A 68 -7.60 10.43 10.96
CA ASN A 68 -6.75 10.21 9.80
C ASN A 68 -7.38 9.11 8.93
N VAL A 69 -7.87 9.49 7.74
CA VAL A 69 -8.60 8.61 6.83
C VAL A 69 -7.75 7.41 6.40
N LEU A 70 -6.49 7.64 6.01
CA LEU A 70 -5.61 6.57 5.55
C LEU A 70 -5.28 5.58 6.68
N HIS A 71 -5.02 6.09 7.89
CA HIS A 71 -4.85 5.25 9.09
C HIS A 71 -6.08 4.38 9.33
N GLY A 72 -7.29 4.96 9.34
CA GLY A 72 -8.53 4.21 9.57
C GLY A 72 -8.78 3.14 8.50
N LEU A 73 -8.41 3.38 7.24
CA LEU A 73 -8.49 2.38 6.18
C LEU A 73 -7.49 1.23 6.38
N CYS A 74 -6.25 1.53 6.79
CA CYS A 74 -5.27 0.49 7.11
C CYS A 74 -5.71 -0.36 8.32
N GLU A 75 -6.25 0.26 9.36
CA GLU A 75 -6.78 -0.46 10.54
C GLU A 75 -7.91 -1.42 10.17
N ARG A 76 -8.82 -1.02 9.27
CA ARG A 76 -9.89 -1.89 8.77
C ARG A 76 -9.36 -3.12 8.05
N ILE A 77 -8.35 -2.93 7.19
CA ILE A 77 -7.67 -4.03 6.50
C ILE A 77 -7.05 -5.00 7.50
N LEU A 78 -6.35 -4.47 8.51
CA LEU A 78 -5.70 -5.28 9.56
C LEU A 78 -6.72 -5.97 10.50
N ALA A 79 -7.91 -5.40 10.65
CA ALA A 79 -9.03 -6.01 11.37
C ALA A 79 -9.76 -7.11 10.56
N GLY A 80 -9.31 -7.39 9.33
CA GLY A 80 -9.83 -8.48 8.50
C GLY A 80 -10.90 -8.07 7.49
N GLU A 81 -11.10 -6.77 7.23
CA GLU A 81 -11.96 -6.34 6.14
C GLU A 81 -11.34 -6.64 4.77
N ASP A 82 -12.17 -6.85 3.75
CA ASP A 82 -11.71 -7.18 2.39
C ASP A 82 -10.78 -6.09 1.81
N LEU A 83 -9.69 -6.52 1.17
CA LEU A 83 -8.69 -5.60 0.65
C LEU A 83 -9.24 -4.71 -0.47
N LEU A 84 -10.09 -5.25 -1.35
CA LEU A 84 -10.60 -4.57 -2.54
C LEU A 84 -11.38 -3.27 -2.27
N PRO A 85 -12.44 -3.26 -1.42
CA PRO A 85 -13.16 -2.01 -1.13
C PRO A 85 -12.28 -1.01 -0.36
N CYS A 86 -11.39 -1.49 0.51
CA CYS A 86 -10.46 -0.63 1.23
C CYS A 86 -9.42 -0.02 0.28
N SER A 87 -8.90 -0.78 -0.68
CA SER A 87 -7.90 -0.29 -1.64
C SER A 87 -8.47 0.76 -2.57
N GLU A 88 -9.72 0.59 -3.02
CA GLU A 88 -10.41 1.61 -3.80
C GLU A 88 -10.62 2.89 -2.99
N ALA A 89 -11.04 2.77 -1.72
CA ALA A 89 -11.18 3.92 -0.82
C ALA A 89 -9.84 4.63 -0.57
N ILE A 90 -8.74 3.88 -0.41
CA ILE A 90 -7.37 4.43 -0.31
C ILE A 90 -7.05 5.20 -1.60
N ALA A 91 -7.26 4.60 -2.76
CA ALA A 91 -6.95 5.23 -4.05
C ALA A 91 -7.73 6.54 -4.24
N ARG A 92 -9.03 6.55 -3.96
CA ARG A 92 -9.89 7.73 -4.04
C ARG A 92 -9.43 8.82 -3.08
N HIS A 93 -9.17 8.46 -1.82
CA HIS A 93 -8.69 9.41 -0.82
C HIS A 93 -7.37 10.06 -1.26
N LEU A 94 -6.41 9.25 -1.74
CA LEU A 94 -5.13 9.75 -2.23
C LEU A 94 -5.30 10.67 -3.43
N ILE A 95 -6.20 10.38 -4.38
CA ILE A 95 -6.53 11.28 -5.48
C ILE A 95 -7.08 12.61 -4.95
N ASP A 96 -8.02 12.57 -4.01
CA ASP A 96 -8.70 13.78 -3.50
C ASP A 96 -7.75 14.72 -2.74
N VAL A 97 -6.78 14.17 -2.00
CA VAL A 97 -5.81 14.97 -1.22
C VAL A 97 -4.52 15.29 -2.00
N SER A 98 -4.37 14.77 -3.20
CA SER A 98 -3.23 15.01 -4.08
C SER A 98 -3.33 16.39 -4.73
N THR A 99 -2.84 17.42 -4.05
CA THR A 99 -2.93 18.82 -4.52
C THR A 99 -1.70 19.30 -5.30
N HIS A 100 -0.68 18.46 -5.48
CA HIS A 100 0.54 18.86 -6.19
C HIS A 100 0.36 18.73 -7.71
N HIS A 101 0.54 19.86 -8.42
CA HIS A 101 0.48 19.98 -9.88
C HIS A 101 1.40 19.02 -10.67
N ASN A 102 2.35 18.37 -9.99
CA ASN A 102 3.31 17.45 -10.60
C ASN A 102 3.00 15.97 -10.32
N ILE A 103 1.81 15.65 -9.78
CA ILE A 103 1.38 14.27 -9.59
C ILE A 103 0.95 13.73 -10.96
N SER A 104 1.85 12.96 -11.56
CA SER A 104 1.60 12.18 -12.78
C SER A 104 0.62 11.03 -12.52
N GLY A 105 -0.04 10.57 -13.58
CA GLY A 105 -0.73 9.29 -13.56
C GLY A 105 0.25 8.13 -13.32
N GLY A 106 -0.28 6.95 -13.07
CA GLY A 106 0.55 5.81 -12.70
C GLY A 106 -0.25 4.64 -12.17
N ASP A 107 0.48 3.67 -11.65
CA ASP A 107 -0.07 2.47 -11.04
C ASP A 107 0.00 2.59 -9.52
N LEU A 108 -1.13 2.38 -8.86
CA LEU A 108 -1.25 2.36 -7.40
C LEU A 108 -1.49 0.92 -6.94
N TYR A 109 -0.54 0.37 -6.18
CA TYR A 109 -0.69 -0.91 -5.53
C TYR A 109 -1.08 -0.72 -4.06
N VAL A 110 -2.06 -1.50 -3.62
CA VAL A 110 -2.36 -1.71 -2.20
C VAL A 110 -2.15 -3.19 -1.91
N VAL A 111 -1.28 -3.50 -0.95
CA VAL A 111 -0.75 -4.84 -0.72
C VAL A 111 -0.94 -5.22 0.74
N ARG A 112 -1.45 -6.42 1.00
CA ARG A 112 -1.50 -7.01 2.34
C ARG A 112 -0.30 -7.93 2.53
N PHE A 113 0.43 -7.72 3.62
CA PHE A 113 1.58 -8.52 4.01
C PHE A 113 1.37 -9.17 5.37
N THR A 114 1.98 -10.33 5.52
CA THR A 114 2.29 -10.96 6.81
C THR A 114 3.80 -11.11 6.96
N ASP A 115 4.24 -11.30 8.20
CA ASP A 115 5.63 -11.58 8.57
C ASP A 115 6.66 -10.51 8.13
N VAL A 116 6.24 -9.23 8.10
CA VAL A 116 7.15 -8.11 7.82
C VAL A 116 7.98 -7.82 9.06
N GLN A 117 9.29 -7.99 8.97
CA GLN A 117 10.18 -7.70 10.09
C GLN A 117 10.60 -6.23 10.10
N LEU A 118 10.39 -5.56 11.23
CA LEU A 118 10.85 -4.20 11.50
C LEU A 118 11.62 -4.17 12.83
N GLY A 119 12.95 -4.06 12.74
CA GLY A 119 13.81 -4.20 13.91
C GLY A 119 13.79 -5.65 14.42
N SER A 120 13.47 -5.85 15.69
CA SER A 120 13.35 -7.18 16.31
C SER A 120 11.93 -7.74 16.33
N ALA A 121 10.95 -6.99 15.81
CA ALA A 121 9.54 -7.37 15.84
C ALA A 121 9.02 -7.71 14.44
N VAL A 122 7.97 -8.52 14.40
CA VAL A 122 7.30 -9.01 13.20
C VAL A 122 5.88 -8.45 13.19
N TYR A 123 5.43 -8.00 12.03
CA TYR A 123 4.16 -7.29 11.85
C TYR A 123 3.43 -7.79 10.61
N ASP A 124 2.10 -7.79 10.71
CA ASP A 124 1.24 -7.69 9.54
C ASP A 124 1.24 -6.24 9.07
N ALA A 125 1.22 -6.04 7.75
CA ALA A 125 1.40 -4.70 7.18
C ALA A 125 0.52 -4.47 5.96
N VAL A 126 0.17 -3.20 5.76
CA VAL A 126 -0.44 -2.72 4.52
C VAL A 126 0.59 -1.86 3.81
N GLY A 127 0.95 -2.24 2.59
CA GLY A 127 1.80 -1.43 1.73
C GLY A 127 0.98 -0.67 0.69
N VAL A 128 1.30 0.61 0.50
CA VAL A 128 0.69 1.47 -0.51
C VAL A 128 1.80 2.05 -1.37
N TYR A 129 1.75 1.78 -2.67
CA TYR A 129 2.83 2.10 -3.60
C TYR A 129 2.29 2.81 -4.82
N LYS A 130 2.89 3.94 -5.18
CA LYS A 130 2.66 4.59 -6.48
C LYS A 130 3.87 4.40 -7.37
N PHE A 131 3.66 3.90 -8.57
CA PHE A 131 4.65 3.80 -9.63
C PHE A 131 4.27 4.78 -10.74
N ASP A 132 5.17 5.68 -11.08
CA ASP A 132 4.97 6.64 -12.16
C ASP A 132 5.09 5.94 -13.53
N VAL A 133 4.38 6.47 -14.53
CA VAL A 133 4.56 6.12 -15.96
C VAL A 133 5.78 6.80 -16.54
#